data_AF-A0A2K3J7N8-F1
#
_entry.id   AF-A0A2K3J7N8-F1
#
_cell.length_a   1.000
_cell.length_b   1.000
_cell.length_c   1.000
_cell.angle_alpha   90.00
_cell.angle_beta   90.00
_cell.angle_gamma   90.00
#
_symmetry.space_group_name_H-M   'P 1'
#
loop_
_entity.id
_entity.type
_entity.pdbx_description
1 polymer ?
#
loop_
_entity_poly.entity_id
_entity_poly.type
_entity_poly.pdbx_seq_one_letter_code
_entity_poly.pdbx_strand_id
1 'polypeptide(L)'
;MDLKILSVLKLKDKDDKDTTYEVRLLCRNCKKDWIENVKKSTYVRCEKDNNYMIKAEEPSNKMLFECPKCGAHNKIARLPLT
;
A
#
# COMPACT_ATOMS: atom_id res chain seq x y z
N MET A 1 -46.76 2.27 26.30
CA MET A 1 -45.40 1.69 26.41
C MET A 1 -45.22 0.79 25.22
N ASP A 2 -44.38 1.17 24.27
CA ASP A 2 -43.86 0.24 23.26
C ASP A 2 -42.52 0.81 22.79
N LEU A 3 -41.47 0.40 23.51
CA LEU A 3 -40.07 0.62 23.15
C LEU A 3 -39.77 -0.27 21.95
N LYS A 4 -40.10 0.21 20.75
CA LYS A 4 -39.65 -0.40 19.50
C LYS A 4 -38.13 -0.37 19.48
N ILE A 5 -37.57 -1.57 19.65
CA ILE A 5 -36.21 -2.01 19.36
C ILE A 5 -35.67 -1.28 18.12
N LEU A 6 -34.98 -0.16 18.35
CA LEU A 6 -34.24 0.60 17.34
C LEU A 6 -32.73 0.57 17.65
N SER A 7 -32.31 -0.34 18.53
CA SER A 7 -30.93 -0.54 18.96
C SER A 7 -30.16 -1.59 18.15
N VAL A 8 -30.76 -2.15 17.10
CA VAL A 8 -30.09 -3.17 16.28
C VAL A 8 -29.63 -2.53 14.97
N LEU A 9 -28.32 -2.25 14.94
CA LEU A 9 -27.50 -2.18 13.72
C LEU A 9 -27.71 -0.95 12.82
N LYS A 10 -27.42 0.23 13.35
CA LYS A 10 -27.00 1.38 12.51
C LYS A 10 -25.54 1.80 12.75
N LEU A 11 -24.69 0.85 13.13
CA LEU A 11 -23.28 0.93 12.76
C LEU A 11 -23.18 0.38 11.33
N LYS A 12 -23.59 1.20 10.35
CA LYS A 12 -22.99 1.07 9.03
C LYS A 12 -21.57 1.56 9.23
N ASP A 13 -20.64 0.62 9.43
CA ASP A 13 -19.21 0.85 9.35
C ASP A 13 -18.94 1.50 7.99
N LYS A 14 -18.92 2.84 8.01
CA LYS A 14 -18.60 3.66 6.85
C LYS A 14 -17.10 3.61 6.69
N ASP A 15 -16.70 2.93 5.62
CA ASP A 15 -15.49 3.20 4.87
C ASP A 15 -14.18 3.04 5.65
N ASP A 16 -13.80 1.79 5.93
CA ASP A 16 -12.40 1.38 6.13
C ASP A 16 -11.63 1.39 4.79
N LYS A 17 -11.87 2.42 3.95
CA LYS A 17 -11.34 2.55 2.58
C LYS A 17 -9.98 3.25 2.50
N ASP A 18 -9.48 3.77 3.62
CA ASP A 18 -8.21 4.50 3.68
C ASP A 18 -7.19 3.88 4.63
N THR A 19 -7.34 2.59 4.99
CA THR A 19 -6.24 1.94 5.70
C THR A 19 -5.05 1.73 4.75
N THR A 20 -3.92 2.36 5.09
CA THR A 20 -2.63 2.15 4.46
C THR A 20 -1.72 1.30 5.35
N TYR A 21 -0.64 0.78 4.79
CA TYR A 21 0.49 0.22 5.50
C TYR A 21 1.79 0.77 4.92
N GLU A 22 2.81 0.85 5.76
CA GLU A 22 4.11 1.38 5.37
C GLU A 22 4.98 0.31 4.72
N VAL A 23 5.76 0.73 3.72
CA VAL A 23 6.81 -0.09 3.11
C VAL A 23 8.06 0.74 3.01
N ARG A 24 9.15 0.27 3.64
CA ARG A 24 10.46 0.90 3.48
C ARG A 24 11.14 0.43 2.20
N LEU A 25 11.56 1.38 1.37
CA LEU A 25 12.17 1.14 0.08
C LEU A 25 13.56 1.79 0.02
N LEU A 26 14.44 1.23 -0.82
CA LEU A 26 15.79 1.72 -1.09
C LEU A 26 16.01 1.78 -2.60
N CYS A 27 16.32 2.95 -3.12
CA CYS A 27 16.78 3.09 -4.49
C CYS A 27 18.27 2.78 -4.55
N ARG A 28 18.67 1.72 -5.26
CA ARG A 28 20.09 1.34 -5.40
C ARG A 28 20.87 2.27 -6.33
N ASN A 29 20.20 3.09 -7.16
CA ASN A 29 20.88 4.06 -8.02
C ASN A 29 21.45 5.22 -7.21
N CYS A 30 20.62 5.85 -6.37
CA CYS A 30 21.03 7.03 -5.58
C CYS A 30 21.25 6.75 -4.10
N LYS A 31 21.15 5.47 -3.69
CA LYS A 31 21.32 4.95 -2.32
C LYS A 31 20.44 5.67 -1.29
N LYS A 32 19.25 6.11 -1.69
CA LYS A 32 18.30 6.81 -0.82
C LYS A 32 17.14 5.89 -0.48
N ASP A 33 16.84 5.80 0.81
CA ASP A 33 15.65 5.13 1.31
C ASP A 33 14.50 6.11 1.57
N TRP A 34 13.28 5.58 1.53
CA TRP A 34 12.06 6.28 1.88
C TRP A 34 10.99 5.29 2.37
N ILE A 35 9.92 5.82 2.95
CA ILE A 35 8.73 5.07 3.34
C ILE A 35 7.62 5.39 2.34
N GLU A 36 7.03 4.35 1.78
CA GLU A 36 5.85 4.44 0.92
C GLU A 36 4.61 4.02 1.68
N ASN A 37 3.53 4.80 1.57
CA ASN A 37 2.24 4.48 2.16
C ASN A 37 1.37 3.74 1.15
N VAL A 38 1.26 2.42 1.30
CA VAL A 38 0.56 1.55 0.37
C VAL A 38 -0.85 1.27 0.88
N LYS A 39 -1.87 1.45 0.04
CA LYS A 39 -3.26 1.10 0.40
C LYS A 39 -3.37 -0.39 0.72
N LYS A 40 -4.15 -0.79 1.72
CA LYS A 40 -4.37 -2.22 2.05
C LYS A 40 -4.94 -3.04 0.89
N SER A 41 -5.70 -2.43 -0.01
CA SER A 41 -6.19 -3.07 -1.25
C SER A 41 -5.10 -3.28 -2.32
N THR A 42 -3.86 -2.87 -2.03
CA THR A 42 -2.68 -3.02 -2.89
C THR A 42 -1.64 -3.90 -2.19
N TYR A 43 -1.13 -4.90 -2.89
CA TYR A 43 -0.04 -5.75 -2.38
C TYR A 43 1.28 -5.46 -3.09
N VAL A 44 2.37 -5.46 -2.32
CA VAL A 44 3.72 -5.32 -2.84
C VAL A 44 4.29 -6.68 -3.23
N ARG A 45 4.65 -6.85 -4.50
CA ARG A 45 5.40 -8.02 -4.99
C ARG A 45 6.88 -7.70 -5.03
N CYS A 46 7.67 -8.63 -4.51
CA CYS A 46 9.13 -8.55 -4.52
C CYS A 46 9.68 -9.50 -5.57
N GLU A 47 10.35 -8.98 -6.60
CA GLU A 47 11.07 -9.79 -7.57
C GLU A 47 12.58 -9.56 -7.46
N LYS A 48 13.36 -10.36 -8.19
CA LYS A 48 14.82 -10.33 -8.17
C LYS A 48 15.39 -8.94 -8.49
N ASP A 49 14.80 -8.27 -9.47
CA ASP A 49 15.34 -7.03 -10.03
C ASP A 49 14.59 -5.78 -9.57
N ASN A 50 13.26 -5.88 -9.37
CA ASN A 50 12.40 -4.77 -8.97
C ASN A 50 11.25 -5.21 -8.07
N ASN A 51 10.83 -4.29 -7.23
CA ASN A 51 9.58 -4.42 -6.48
C ASN A 51 8.50 -3.53 -7.11
N TYR A 52 7.26 -3.96 -7.01
CA TYR A 52 6.12 -3.22 -7.55
C TYR A 52 4.85 -3.48 -6.76
N MET A 53 3.88 -2.60 -6.96
CA MET A 53 2.55 -2.66 -6.38
C MET A 53 1.57 -3.28 -7.38
N ILE A 54 0.61 -4.05 -6.86
CA ILE A 54 -0.53 -4.55 -7.62
C ILE A 54 -1.81 -4.28 -6.84
N LYS A 55 -2.82 -3.72 -7.50
CA LYS A 55 -4.16 -3.54 -6.92
C LYS A 55 -4.91 -4.87 -6.94
N ALA A 56 -5.60 -5.22 -5.86
CA ALA A 56 -6.39 -6.45 -5.77
C ALA A 56 -7.49 -6.55 -6.83
N GLU A 57 -8.11 -5.42 -7.19
CA GLU A 57 -9.17 -5.34 -8.21
C GLU A 57 -8.62 -5.45 -9.64
N GLU A 58 -7.34 -5.14 -9.85
CA GLU A 58 -6.68 -5.12 -11.17
C GLU A 58 -5.33 -5.85 -11.10
N PRO A 59 -5.32 -7.20 -10.94
CA PRO A 59 -4.10 -7.96 -10.72
C PRO A 59 -3.10 -7.90 -11.89
N SER A 60 -3.60 -7.59 -13.09
CA SER A 60 -2.79 -7.40 -14.30
C SER A 60 -2.05 -6.06 -14.34
N ASN A 61 -2.46 -5.09 -13.53
CA ASN A 61 -1.93 -3.73 -13.55
C ASN A 61 -0.79 -3.59 -12.54
N LYS A 62 0.46 -3.62 -13.04
CA LYS A 62 1.67 -3.45 -12.23
C LYS A 62 2.04 -1.97 -12.14
N MET A 63 2.11 -1.45 -10.92
CA MET A 63 2.57 -0.09 -10.65
C MET A 63 3.97 -0.14 -10.05
N LEU A 64 4.97 0.38 -10.76
CA LEU A 64 6.34 0.45 -10.25
C LEU A 64 6.46 1.52 -9.17
N PHE A 65 7.37 1.32 -8.22
CA PHE A 65 7.78 2.40 -7.32
C PHE A 65 8.64 3.41 -8.07
N GLU A 66 8.56 4.67 -7.67
CA GLU A 66 9.41 5.73 -8.20
C GLU A 66 10.30 6.29 -7.10
N CYS A 67 11.61 6.37 -7.35
CA CYS A 67 12.51 6.99 -6.39
C CYS A 67 12.26 8.51 -6.31
N PRO A 68 11.90 9.07 -5.15
CA PRO A 68 11.60 10.49 -5.03
C PRO A 68 12.82 11.41 -5.24
N LYS A 69 14.04 10.85 -5.20
CA LYS A 69 15.29 11.60 -5.39
C LYS A 69 15.76 11.66 -6.85
N CYS A 70 15.55 10.60 -7.63
CA CYS A 70 16.13 10.48 -8.98
C CYS A 70 15.14 10.05 -10.07
N GLY A 71 13.87 9.81 -9.73
CA GLY A 71 12.83 9.40 -10.68
C GLY A 71 13.00 7.98 -11.23
N ALA A 72 14.01 7.23 -10.79
CA ALA A 72 14.23 5.87 -11.26
C ALA A 72 13.12 4.94 -10.76
N HIS A 73 12.59 4.11 -11.67
CA HIS A 73 11.66 3.01 -11.35
C HIS A 73 12.35 1.65 -11.19
N ASN A 74 13.64 1.58 -11.51
CA ASN A 74 14.43 0.35 -11.47
C ASN A 74 15.35 0.27 -10.23
N LYS A 75 15.76 -0.96 -9.90
CA LYS A 75 16.66 -1.29 -8.79
C LYS A 75 16.17 -0.73 -7.44
N ILE A 76 14.86 -0.80 -7.20
CA ILE A 76 14.24 -0.44 -5.93
C ILE A 76 14.07 -1.71 -5.09
N ALA A 77 14.77 -1.76 -3.96
CA ALA A 77 14.71 -2.86 -3.01
C ALA A 77 13.76 -2.53 -1.85
N ARG A 78 13.15 -3.54 -1.26
CA ARG A 78 12.38 -3.43 -0.03
C ARG A 78 13.32 -3.70 1.13
N LEU A 79 13.23 -2.87 2.15
CA LEU A 79 13.93 -3.05 3.41
C LEU A 79 12.95 -3.55 4.49
N PRO A 80 13.44 -4.27 5.51
CA PRO A 80 12.62 -4.57 6.68
C PRO A 80 12.20 -3.29 7.38
N LEU A 81 10.97 -3.30 7.93
CA LEU A 81 10.52 -2.31 8.91
C LEU A 81 11.13 -2.76 10.25
N THR A 82 12.00 -1.92 10.81
CA THR A 82 12.62 -2.12 12.13
C THR A 82 11.74 -1.57 13.22
#